data_AF-A0A970TCD1-F1
#
_entry.id   AF-A0A970TCD1-F1
#
_cell.length_a   1.000
_cell.length_b   1.000
_cell.length_c   1.000
_cell.angle_alpha   90.00
_cell.angle_beta   90.00
_cell.angle_gamma   90.00
#
_symmetry.space_group_name_H-M   'P 1'
#
loop_
_entity.id
_entity.type
_entity.pdbx_description
1 polymer ?
#
loop_
_entity_poly.entity_id
_entity_poly.type
_entity_poly.pdbx_seq_one_letter_code
_entity_poly.pdbx_strand_id
1 'polypeptide(L)'
;MDASVFAKWSSQIEELMAGNLERLVREALGELIEAGEFELLSHLMLTGPEFTARRMTDALIKVGRFEPLIAGACLRREIRRGGQHAGGALGSKAIFRDFEAPEAGEPGVPEHIMEEAEAIASHANQARRIAAQREAQLDRDPVRQHIVDRLGELLNTSEDAMEAVIAIARTSVFEETARSAGMKLGNNKIVMGRISRAGRVADMVAVGDASGSQAVKTIIARSLASAMPESSDPSYRAALEYVADHHPQEAVQRAARKALGR
;
A
#
# COMPACT_ATOMS: atom_id res chain seq x y z
N MET A 1 35.20 24.77 16.28
CA MET A 1 34.83 23.42 16.76
C MET A 1 35.58 22.44 15.89
N ASP A 2 36.30 21.47 16.45
CA ASP A 2 37.16 20.55 15.67
C ASP A 2 36.29 19.53 14.89
N ALA A 3 36.42 19.52 13.55
CA ALA A 3 35.68 18.62 12.65
C ALA A 3 35.98 17.13 12.90
N SER A 4 37.15 16.81 13.49
CA SER A 4 37.52 15.45 13.89
C SER A 4 36.55 14.87 14.94
N VAL A 5 35.94 15.73 15.76
CA VAL A 5 34.94 15.36 16.76
C VAL A 5 33.63 14.95 16.08
N PHE A 6 33.18 15.70 15.08
CA PHE A 6 31.97 15.34 14.32
C PHE A 6 32.13 14.02 13.56
N ALA A 7 33.30 13.79 12.95
CA ALA A 7 33.59 12.52 12.28
C ALA A 7 33.53 11.33 13.26
N LYS A 8 34.10 11.49 14.46
CA LYS A 8 34.11 10.47 15.52
C LYS A 8 32.72 10.12 16.03
N TRP A 9 31.83 11.11 16.17
CA TRP A 9 30.48 10.93 16.69
C TRP A 9 29.41 10.77 15.60
N SER A 10 29.80 10.79 14.33
CA SER A 10 28.89 10.81 13.17
C SER A 10 27.82 9.71 13.22
N SER A 11 28.19 8.47 13.51
CA SER A 11 27.27 7.33 13.63
C SER A 11 26.27 7.50 14.78
N GLN A 12 26.71 8.01 15.93
CA GLN A 12 25.83 8.21 17.10
C GLN A 12 24.90 9.41 16.89
N ILE A 13 25.38 10.45 16.22
CA ILE A 13 24.57 11.59 15.80
C ILE A 13 23.52 11.13 14.77
N GLU A 14 23.91 10.28 13.82
CA GLU A 14 22.99 9.71 12.83
C GLU A 14 21.91 8.86 13.50
N GLU A 15 22.27 7.96 14.42
CA GLU A 15 21.31 7.17 15.20
C GLU A 15 20.37 8.05 16.04
N LEU A 16 20.90 9.09 16.69
CA LEU A 16 20.12 10.04 17.46
C LEU A 16 19.12 10.81 16.58
N MET A 17 19.59 11.30 15.43
CA MET A 17 18.77 12.08 14.48
C MET A 17 17.72 11.20 13.80
N ALA A 18 18.04 9.95 13.47
CA ALA A 18 17.09 8.99 12.94
C ALA A 18 15.98 8.70 13.97
N GLY A 19 16.34 8.48 15.24
CA GLY A 19 15.38 8.29 16.33
C GLY A 19 14.47 9.51 16.53
N ASN A 20 15.03 10.72 16.43
CA ASN A 20 14.24 11.96 16.52
C ASN A 20 13.28 12.15 15.34
N LEU A 21 13.73 11.88 14.11
CA LEU A 21 12.87 11.97 12.93
C LEU A 21 11.72 10.96 13.02
N GLU A 22 12.02 9.72 13.43
CA GLU A 22 11.00 8.71 13.64
C GLU A 22 9.96 9.14 14.70
N ARG A 23 10.42 9.70 15.82
CA ARG A 23 9.53 10.22 16.86
C ARG A 23 8.64 11.32 16.31
N LEU A 24 9.20 12.32 15.63
CA LEU A 24 8.45 13.44 15.08
C LEU A 24 7.42 13.00 14.04
N VAL A 25 7.76 12.04 13.16
CA VAL A 25 6.80 11.47 12.20
C VAL A 25 5.67 10.76 12.94
N ARG A 26 5.96 9.95 13.96
CA ARG A 26 4.92 9.28 14.76
C ARG A 26 4.02 10.27 15.49
N GLU A 27 4.58 11.32 16.06
CA GLU A 27 3.84 12.38 16.75
C GLU A 27 2.91 13.12 15.77
N ALA A 28 3.44 13.59 14.64
CA ALA A 28 2.63 14.24 13.61
C ALA A 28 1.53 13.34 13.04
N LEU A 29 1.81 12.04 12.84
CA LEU A 29 0.79 11.08 12.43
C LEU A 29 -0.28 10.87 13.52
N GLY A 30 0.12 10.85 14.79
CA GLY A 30 -0.79 10.79 15.92
C GLY A 30 -1.73 11.99 15.94
N GLU A 31 -1.19 13.21 15.80
CA GLU A 31 -1.97 14.45 15.74
C GLU A 31 -2.96 14.46 14.58
N LEU A 32 -2.55 14.04 13.38
CA LEU A 32 -3.44 13.95 12.22
C LEU A 32 -4.57 12.92 12.41
N ILE A 33 -4.26 11.77 13.04
CA ILE A 33 -5.26 10.75 13.35
C ILE A 33 -6.25 11.25 14.40
N GLU A 34 -5.76 11.91 15.46
CA GLU A 34 -6.60 12.49 16.51
C GLU A 34 -7.49 13.62 15.99
N ALA A 35 -6.97 14.43 15.06
CA ALA A 35 -7.73 15.47 14.38
C ALA A 35 -8.74 14.92 13.36
N GLY A 36 -8.69 13.62 13.04
CA GLY A 36 -9.60 12.99 12.07
C GLY A 36 -9.30 13.33 10.62
N GLU A 37 -8.07 13.76 10.30
CA GLU A 37 -7.62 14.20 8.98
C GLU A 37 -7.35 13.02 8.02
N PHE A 38 -8.30 12.09 7.93
CA PHE A 38 -8.18 10.84 7.18
C PHE A 38 -8.13 11.05 5.67
N GLU A 39 -8.80 12.08 5.16
CA GLU A 39 -8.72 12.46 3.75
C GLU A 39 -7.31 12.96 3.40
N LEU A 40 -6.70 13.80 4.25
CA LEU A 40 -5.32 14.23 4.07
C LEU A 40 -4.36 13.05 4.12
N LEU A 41 -4.52 12.14 5.09
CA LEU A 41 -3.71 10.92 5.17
C LEU A 41 -3.84 10.06 3.90
N SER A 42 -5.04 9.96 3.32
CA SER A 42 -5.26 9.28 2.04
C SER A 42 -4.44 9.92 0.91
N HIS A 43 -4.45 11.25 0.81
CA HIS A 43 -3.68 11.97 -0.20
C HIS A 43 -2.16 11.81 0.00
N LEU A 44 -1.70 11.91 1.24
CA LEU A 44 -0.29 11.69 1.61
C LEU A 44 0.14 10.25 1.31
N MET A 45 -0.75 9.26 1.44
CA MET A 45 -0.46 7.89 1.04
C MET A 45 -0.30 7.72 -0.48
N LEU A 46 -0.83 8.61 -1.30
CA LEU A 46 -0.66 8.54 -2.76
C LEU A 46 0.67 9.16 -3.22
N THR A 47 1.07 10.26 -2.60
CA THR A 47 2.19 11.11 -3.07
C THR A 47 3.43 11.03 -2.18
N GLY A 48 3.27 10.67 -0.91
CA GLY A 48 4.32 10.65 0.07
C GLY A 48 5.38 9.58 -0.20
N PRO A 49 6.58 9.72 0.39
CA PRO A 49 7.63 8.71 0.32
C PRO A 49 7.14 7.33 0.77
N GLU A 50 7.69 6.27 0.21
CA GLU A 50 7.32 4.88 0.53
C GLU A 50 7.43 4.56 2.03
N PHE A 51 8.51 5.02 2.67
CA PHE A 51 8.71 4.90 4.10
C PHE A 51 7.55 5.53 4.90
N THR A 52 7.21 6.78 4.58
CA THR A 52 6.13 7.50 5.26
C THR A 52 4.78 6.81 5.03
N ALA A 53 4.52 6.32 3.81
CA ALA A 53 3.28 5.61 3.50
C ALA A 53 3.12 4.28 4.25
N ARG A 54 4.23 3.56 4.49
CA ARG A 54 4.23 2.35 5.33
C ARG A 54 3.96 2.68 6.80
N ARG A 55 4.63 3.71 7.34
CA ARG A 55 4.38 4.21 8.70
C ARG A 55 2.92 4.65 8.89
N MET A 56 2.35 5.35 7.91
CA MET A 56 0.93 5.70 7.87
C MET A 56 0.04 4.46 7.89
N THR A 57 0.39 3.45 7.07
CA THR A 57 -0.34 2.17 7.02
C THR A 57 -0.40 1.52 8.39
N ASP A 58 0.75 1.38 9.06
CA ASP A 58 0.82 0.72 10.37
C ASP A 58 0.10 1.52 11.46
N ALA A 59 0.19 2.86 11.42
CA ALA A 59 -0.50 3.74 12.37
C ALA A 59 -2.03 3.63 12.21
N LEU A 60 -2.52 3.68 10.97
CA LEU A 60 -3.94 3.55 10.62
C LEU A 60 -4.50 2.16 10.97
N ILE A 61 -3.73 1.11 10.69
CA ILE A 61 -4.05 -0.27 11.11
C ILE A 61 -4.21 -0.34 12.63
N LYS A 62 -3.28 0.25 13.38
CA LYS A 62 -3.27 0.21 14.85
C LYS A 62 -4.52 0.87 15.46
N VAL A 63 -5.03 1.92 14.84
CA VAL A 63 -6.24 2.63 15.31
C VAL A 63 -7.54 2.13 14.66
N GLY A 64 -7.47 1.10 13.80
CA GLY A 64 -8.63 0.51 13.14
C GLY A 64 -9.29 1.42 12.09
N ARG A 65 -8.53 2.29 11.43
CA ARG A 65 -9.03 3.19 10.38
C ARG A 65 -8.49 2.77 9.02
N PHE A 66 -9.32 2.12 8.20
CA PHE A 66 -8.86 1.48 6.97
C PHE A 66 -9.22 2.21 5.69
N GLU A 67 -10.21 3.12 5.70
CA GLU A 67 -10.67 3.83 4.51
C GLU A 67 -9.52 4.55 3.76
N PRO A 68 -8.57 5.22 4.45
CA PRO A 68 -7.44 5.86 3.76
C PRO A 68 -6.52 4.88 3.06
N LEU A 69 -6.42 3.66 3.57
CA LEU A 69 -5.56 2.61 3.02
C LEU A 69 -6.07 2.13 1.66
N ILE A 70 -7.39 2.18 1.44
CA ILE A 70 -8.02 1.79 0.17
C ILE A 70 -7.47 2.66 -0.96
N ALA A 71 -7.43 3.98 -0.79
CA ALA A 71 -6.88 4.89 -1.78
C ALA A 71 -5.41 4.57 -2.07
N GLY A 72 -4.61 4.37 -1.02
CA GLY A 72 -3.21 3.96 -1.13
C GLY A 72 -3.04 2.67 -1.95
N ALA A 73 -3.83 1.64 -1.66
CA ALA A 73 -3.77 0.37 -2.38
C ALA A 73 -4.38 0.42 -3.80
N CYS A 74 -5.31 1.32 -4.09
CA CYS A 74 -5.96 1.38 -5.40
C CYS A 74 -5.23 2.27 -6.40
N LEU A 75 -4.62 3.36 -5.92
CA LEU A 75 -4.20 4.48 -6.78
C LEU A 75 -2.72 4.86 -6.65
N ARG A 76 -2.03 4.43 -5.59
CA ARG A 76 -0.60 4.77 -5.41
C ARG A 76 0.23 4.18 -6.54
N ARG A 77 0.83 5.06 -7.34
CA ARG A 77 1.82 4.67 -8.34
C ARG A 77 3.11 4.31 -7.62
N GLU A 78 3.61 3.12 -7.92
CA GLU A 78 4.89 2.68 -7.40
C GLU A 78 5.85 2.50 -8.55
N ILE A 79 7.08 2.98 -8.34
CA ILE A 79 8.16 2.75 -9.27
C ILE A 79 8.46 1.25 -9.21
N ARG A 80 8.15 0.51 -10.29
CA ARG A 80 8.63 -0.85 -10.45
C ARG A 80 10.14 -0.80 -10.31
N ARG A 81 10.66 -1.31 -9.19
CA ARG A 81 12.10 -1.40 -8.96
C ARG A 81 12.64 -2.48 -9.89
N GLY A 82 12.86 -2.11 -11.15
CA GLY A 82 13.66 -2.89 -12.08
C GLY A 82 15.00 -3.17 -11.41
N GLY A 83 15.46 -4.42 -11.46
CA GLY A 83 16.65 -4.87 -10.76
C GLY A 83 17.82 -3.90 -10.92
N GLN A 84 18.47 -3.57 -9.80
CA GLN A 84 19.73 -2.83 -9.71
C GLN A 84 20.03 -1.95 -10.93
N HIS A 85 19.37 -0.80 -11.05
CA HIS A 85 19.83 0.24 -11.97
C HIS A 85 20.52 1.34 -11.18
N ALA A 86 21.75 1.60 -11.61
CA ALA A 86 22.76 2.40 -10.96
C ALA A 86 22.22 3.78 -10.56
N GLY A 87 22.41 4.11 -9.29
CA GLY A 87 23.21 5.29 -8.94
C GLY A 87 22.92 6.59 -9.69
N GLY A 88 21.67 6.95 -9.97
CA GLY A 88 21.34 8.31 -10.40
C GLY A 88 21.78 9.28 -9.31
N ALA A 89 22.80 10.09 -9.59
CA ALA A 89 23.25 11.14 -8.69
C ALA A 89 22.14 12.21 -8.64
N LEU A 90 21.41 12.27 -7.52
CA LEU A 90 20.65 13.46 -7.18
C LEU A 90 21.66 14.60 -7.09
N GLY A 91 21.50 15.59 -7.97
CA GLY A 91 22.48 16.63 -8.23
C GLY A 91 23.02 17.27 -6.94
N SER A 92 24.30 17.06 -6.69
CA SER A 92 25.04 17.57 -5.54
C SER A 92 25.29 19.09 -5.56
N LYS A 93 24.77 19.82 -6.56
CA LYS A 93 25.14 21.23 -6.81
C LYS A 93 24.04 22.25 -6.54
N ALA A 94 22.89 21.86 -5.99
CA ALA A 94 21.73 22.76 -5.90
C ALA A 94 21.66 23.64 -4.63
N ILE A 95 22.56 23.47 -3.65
CA ILE A 95 22.41 24.11 -2.34
C ILE A 95 22.96 25.55 -2.31
N PHE A 96 23.94 25.88 -3.15
CA PHE A 96 24.59 27.21 -3.16
C PHE A 96 24.25 28.10 -4.36
N ARG A 97 23.35 27.66 -5.26
CA ARG A 97 23.04 28.41 -6.49
C ARG A 97 22.44 29.81 -6.21
N ASP A 98 21.85 30.02 -5.04
CA ASP A 98 21.29 31.31 -4.62
C ASP A 98 22.27 32.19 -3.82
N PHE A 99 23.47 31.69 -3.49
CA PHE A 99 24.53 32.47 -2.82
C PHE A 99 25.58 33.05 -3.79
N GLU A 100 25.48 32.74 -5.08
CA GLU A 100 26.47 33.11 -6.11
C GLU A 100 26.29 34.53 -6.70
N ALA A 101 25.37 35.34 -6.20
CA ALA A 101 25.28 36.75 -6.58
C ALA A 101 25.65 37.66 -5.40
N PRO A 102 26.94 37.81 -5.06
CA PRO A 102 27.34 38.89 -4.16
C PRO A 102 26.99 40.22 -4.84
N GLU A 103 26.21 41.06 -4.16
CA GLU A 103 26.15 42.48 -4.49
C GLU A 103 27.58 43.05 -4.39
N ALA A 104 27.94 43.94 -5.31
CA ALA A 104 29.31 44.43 -5.46
C ALA A 104 29.84 45.03 -4.15
N GLY A 105 30.73 44.31 -3.45
CA GLY A 105 31.43 44.78 -2.26
C GLY A 105 31.43 43.86 -1.04
N GLU A 106 30.66 42.76 -1.04
CA GLU A 106 30.67 41.82 0.09
C GLU A 106 31.78 40.76 -0.05
N PRO A 107 32.53 40.45 1.04
CA PRO A 107 33.48 39.35 1.01
C PRO A 107 32.72 38.04 0.87
N GLY A 108 32.91 37.37 -0.28
CA GLY A 108 32.34 36.05 -0.55
C GLY A 108 32.77 35.02 0.50
N VAL A 109 31.97 33.97 0.65
CA VAL A 109 32.25 32.87 1.59
C VAL A 109 33.63 32.27 1.25
N PRO A 110 34.56 32.16 2.23
CA PRO A 110 35.87 31.58 1.99
C PRO A 110 35.79 30.15 1.43
N GLU A 111 36.64 29.83 0.46
CA GLU A 111 36.60 28.59 -0.33
C GLU A 111 36.63 27.32 0.54
N HIS A 112 37.45 27.28 1.59
CA HIS A 112 37.51 26.17 2.54
C HIS A 112 36.19 25.91 3.27
N ILE A 113 35.37 26.94 3.51
CA ILE A 113 34.06 26.80 4.15
C ILE A 113 33.02 26.27 3.15
N MET A 114 33.10 26.67 1.88
CA MET A 114 32.25 26.09 0.83
C MET A 114 32.56 24.61 0.61
N GLU A 115 33.85 24.25 0.53
CA GLU A 115 34.28 22.85 0.37
C GLU A 115 33.85 21.98 1.56
N GLU A 116 33.99 22.47 2.79
CA GLU A 116 33.51 21.76 3.99
C GLU A 116 31.98 21.63 4.01
N ALA A 117 31.25 22.67 3.61
CA ALA A 117 29.79 22.63 3.58
C ALA A 117 29.27 21.69 2.48
N GLU A 118 29.92 21.65 1.31
CA GLU A 118 29.63 20.67 0.26
C GLU A 118 29.95 19.25 0.72
N ALA A 119 31.06 19.04 1.45
CA ALA A 119 31.40 17.74 2.03
C ALA A 119 30.34 17.28 3.04
N ILE A 120 29.92 18.16 3.96
CA ILE A 120 28.87 17.86 4.96
C ILE A 120 27.54 17.54 4.26
N ALA A 121 27.14 18.32 3.25
CA ALA A 121 25.92 18.10 2.50
C ALA A 121 25.97 16.78 1.70
N SER A 122 27.11 16.48 1.09
CA SER A 122 27.36 15.22 0.38
C SER A 122 27.26 14.02 1.33
N HIS A 123 27.90 14.11 2.50
CA HIS A 123 27.82 13.08 3.54
C HIS A 123 26.40 12.90 4.08
N ALA A 124 25.66 13.98 4.34
CA ALA A 124 24.28 13.91 4.80
C ALA A 124 23.35 13.28 3.75
N ASN A 125 23.53 13.62 2.47
CA ASN A 125 22.79 13.00 1.37
C ASN A 125 23.15 11.54 1.19
N GLN A 126 24.43 11.18 1.35
CA GLN A 126 24.89 9.81 1.30
C GLN A 126 24.34 8.99 2.48
N ALA A 127 24.31 9.54 3.69
CA ALA A 127 23.72 8.92 4.88
C ALA A 127 22.21 8.70 4.70
N ARG A 128 21.45 9.72 4.26
CA ARG A 128 20.02 9.57 3.92
C ARG A 128 19.80 8.50 2.86
N ARG A 129 20.67 8.43 1.86
CA ARG A 129 20.62 7.41 0.81
C ARG A 129 20.91 6.00 1.35
N ILE A 130 21.88 5.87 2.26
CA ILE A 130 22.25 4.60 2.90
C ILE A 130 21.15 4.13 3.86
N ALA A 131 20.55 5.02 4.66
CA ALA A 131 19.42 4.72 5.53
C ALA A 131 18.19 4.30 4.70
N ALA A 132 17.86 5.07 3.66
CA ALA A 132 16.81 4.72 2.71
C ALA A 132 17.10 3.38 2.00
N GLN A 133 18.36 3.08 1.67
CA GLN A 133 18.77 1.80 1.08
C GLN A 133 18.73 0.63 2.06
N ARG A 134 19.18 0.80 3.31
CA ARG A 134 19.13 -0.23 4.36
C ARG A 134 17.69 -0.58 4.72
N GLU A 135 16.81 0.40 4.81
CA GLU A 135 15.40 0.16 5.10
C GLU A 135 14.66 -0.39 3.87
N ALA A 136 14.99 0.08 2.66
CA ALA A 136 14.55 -0.53 1.40
C ALA A 136 15.07 -1.96 1.18
N GLN A 137 16.12 -2.38 1.89
CA GLN A 137 16.63 -3.75 1.90
C GLN A 137 15.89 -4.66 2.89
N LEU A 138 15.30 -4.09 3.95
CA LEU A 138 14.64 -4.83 5.03
C LEU A 138 13.17 -5.15 4.74
N ASP A 139 12.52 -4.42 3.83
CA ASP A 139 11.15 -4.69 3.43
C ASP A 139 10.99 -4.49 1.91
N ARG A 140 10.86 -5.61 1.17
CA ARG A 140 10.96 -5.64 -0.30
C ARG A 140 9.64 -5.37 -1.01
N ASP A 141 8.53 -5.45 -0.29
CA ASP A 141 7.23 -5.43 -0.93
C ASP A 141 6.81 -3.99 -1.29
N PRO A 142 6.10 -3.78 -2.40
CA PRO A 142 5.54 -2.47 -2.66
C PRO A 142 4.52 -2.07 -1.57
N VAL A 143 4.35 -0.78 -1.28
CA VAL A 143 3.38 -0.26 -0.29
C VAL A 143 1.97 -0.80 -0.52
N ARG A 144 1.52 -0.90 -1.78
CA ARG A 144 0.21 -1.49 -2.12
C ARG A 144 0.09 -2.91 -1.60
N GLN A 145 1.15 -3.71 -1.74
CA GLN A 145 1.19 -5.08 -1.26
C GLN A 145 1.25 -5.12 0.26
N HIS A 146 2.07 -4.26 0.90
CA HIS A 146 2.10 -4.08 2.35
C HIS A 146 0.71 -3.79 2.92
N ILE A 147 -0.02 -2.84 2.35
CA ILE A 147 -1.40 -2.51 2.78
C ILE A 147 -2.31 -3.75 2.73
N VAL A 148 -2.31 -4.46 1.61
CA VAL A 148 -3.15 -5.65 1.41
C VAL A 148 -2.75 -6.78 2.36
N ASP A 149 -1.46 -6.92 2.67
CA ASP A 149 -0.96 -7.91 3.62
C ASP A 149 -1.40 -7.59 5.05
N ARG A 150 -1.19 -6.35 5.50
CA ARG A 150 -1.59 -5.90 6.85
C ARG A 150 -3.11 -5.98 7.07
N LEU A 151 -3.91 -5.58 6.08
CA LEU A 151 -5.36 -5.77 6.13
C LEU A 151 -5.74 -7.26 6.11
N GLY A 152 -5.00 -8.07 5.34
CA GLY A 152 -5.15 -9.51 5.26
C GLY A 152 -5.07 -10.24 6.60
N GLU A 153 -4.17 -9.80 7.48
CA GLU A 153 -4.01 -10.33 8.84
C GLU A 153 -5.26 -10.12 9.70
N LEU A 154 -6.04 -9.07 9.42
CA LEU A 154 -7.21 -8.66 10.21
C LEU A 154 -8.54 -9.18 9.67
N LEU A 155 -8.54 -9.87 8.52
CA LEU A 155 -9.75 -10.34 7.84
C LEU A 155 -10.68 -11.18 8.72
N ASN A 156 -10.12 -11.93 9.67
CA ASN A 156 -10.92 -12.77 10.56
C ASN A 156 -11.56 -11.98 11.71
N THR A 157 -10.96 -10.88 12.12
CA THR A 157 -11.27 -10.16 13.37
C THR A 157 -11.90 -8.79 13.16
N SER A 158 -11.79 -8.20 11.96
CA SER A 158 -12.34 -6.88 11.64
C SER A 158 -13.20 -6.93 10.38
N GLU A 159 -14.45 -6.49 10.50
CA GLU A 159 -15.37 -6.32 9.38
C GLU A 159 -14.95 -5.15 8.49
N ASP A 160 -14.54 -4.02 9.08
CA ASP A 160 -14.07 -2.86 8.33
C ASP A 160 -12.81 -3.20 7.50
N ALA A 161 -11.92 -4.06 8.01
CA ALA A 161 -10.78 -4.54 7.23
C ALA A 161 -11.23 -5.43 6.06
N MET A 162 -12.25 -6.27 6.26
CA MET A 162 -12.85 -7.06 5.18
C MET A 162 -13.45 -6.14 4.11
N GLU A 163 -14.20 -5.10 4.49
CA GLU A 163 -14.74 -4.12 3.55
C GLU A 163 -13.64 -3.41 2.76
N ALA A 164 -12.56 -3.00 3.43
CA ALA A 164 -11.43 -2.36 2.78
C ALA A 164 -10.80 -3.28 1.72
N VAL A 165 -10.58 -4.56 2.04
CA VAL A 165 -9.98 -5.51 1.08
C VAL A 165 -10.94 -5.82 -0.07
N ILE A 166 -12.26 -5.90 0.17
CA ILE A 166 -13.27 -6.03 -0.90
C ILE A 166 -13.21 -4.82 -1.83
N ALA A 167 -13.18 -3.61 -1.27
CA ALA A 167 -13.06 -2.38 -2.04
C ALA A 167 -11.78 -2.37 -2.89
N ILE A 168 -10.64 -2.79 -2.33
CA ILE A 168 -9.37 -2.91 -3.05
C ILE A 168 -9.48 -3.92 -4.20
N ALA A 169 -10.03 -5.11 -3.95
CA ALA A 169 -10.21 -6.13 -4.99
C ALA A 169 -11.09 -5.63 -6.15
N ARG A 170 -12.10 -4.81 -5.85
CA ARG A 170 -13.06 -4.29 -6.85
C ARG A 170 -12.56 -3.09 -7.64
N THR A 171 -11.79 -2.21 -7.00
CA THR A 171 -11.55 -0.84 -7.51
C THR A 171 -10.09 -0.54 -7.81
N SER A 172 -9.16 -1.44 -7.43
CA SER A 172 -7.75 -1.18 -7.68
C SER A 172 -7.46 -1.08 -9.18
N VAL A 173 -6.78 0.01 -9.56
CA VAL A 173 -6.32 0.25 -10.94
C VAL A 173 -5.17 -0.70 -11.30
N PHE A 174 -4.55 -1.33 -10.30
CA PHE A 174 -3.42 -2.24 -10.46
C PHE A 174 -3.87 -3.70 -10.32
N GLU A 175 -3.86 -4.42 -11.43
CA GLU A 175 -4.35 -5.81 -11.50
C GLU A 175 -3.67 -6.74 -10.48
N GLU A 176 -2.37 -6.59 -10.25
CA GLU A 176 -1.63 -7.40 -9.26
C GLU A 176 -2.13 -7.16 -7.83
N THR A 177 -2.45 -5.92 -7.47
CA THR A 177 -2.97 -5.57 -6.15
C THR A 177 -4.42 -6.05 -5.99
N ALA A 178 -5.26 -5.87 -7.02
CA ALA A 178 -6.61 -6.44 -7.07
C ALA A 178 -6.58 -7.97 -6.90
N ARG A 179 -5.65 -8.63 -7.59
CA ARG A 179 -5.44 -10.08 -7.53
C ARG A 179 -5.00 -10.56 -6.17
N SER A 180 -4.04 -9.88 -5.57
CA SER A 180 -3.54 -10.16 -4.22
C SER A 180 -4.68 -10.07 -3.18
N ALA A 181 -5.47 -8.99 -3.23
CA ALA A 181 -6.64 -8.81 -2.38
C ALA A 181 -7.71 -9.88 -2.62
N GLY A 182 -8.05 -10.15 -3.88
CA GLY A 182 -9.02 -11.18 -4.27
C GLY A 182 -8.61 -12.59 -3.82
N MET A 183 -7.33 -12.93 -3.92
CA MET A 183 -6.79 -14.21 -3.45
C MET A 183 -6.88 -14.34 -1.92
N LYS A 184 -6.57 -13.28 -1.16
CA LYS A 184 -6.68 -13.30 0.31
C LYS A 184 -8.13 -13.51 0.77
N LEU A 185 -9.07 -12.82 0.14
CA LEU A 185 -10.50 -12.99 0.42
C LEU A 185 -10.99 -14.38 0.00
N GLY A 186 -10.77 -14.76 -1.25
CA GLY A 186 -11.27 -16.01 -1.83
C GLY A 186 -10.78 -17.28 -1.13
N ASN A 187 -9.55 -17.26 -0.61
CA ASN A 187 -9.00 -18.37 0.17
C ASN A 187 -9.48 -18.39 1.63
N ASN A 188 -10.04 -17.30 2.13
CA ASN A 188 -10.54 -17.22 3.49
C ASN A 188 -12.01 -17.69 3.57
N LYS A 189 -12.19 -18.96 3.95
CA LYS A 189 -13.52 -19.60 4.08
C LYS A 189 -14.45 -18.88 5.06
N ILE A 190 -13.92 -18.30 6.13
CA ILE A 190 -14.72 -17.62 7.17
C ILE A 190 -15.30 -16.33 6.59
N VAL A 191 -14.47 -15.54 5.92
CA VAL A 191 -14.88 -14.30 5.25
C VAL A 191 -15.84 -14.58 4.11
N MET A 192 -15.51 -15.50 3.20
CA MET A 192 -16.40 -15.85 2.09
C MET A 192 -17.76 -16.38 2.57
N GLY A 193 -17.78 -17.15 3.67
CA GLY A 193 -19.01 -17.58 4.30
C GLY A 193 -19.84 -16.42 4.89
N ARG A 194 -19.19 -15.39 5.44
CA ARG A 194 -19.87 -14.17 5.91
C ARG A 194 -20.49 -13.38 4.75
N ILE A 195 -19.71 -13.10 3.70
CA ILE A 195 -20.17 -12.39 2.50
C ILE A 195 -21.36 -13.13 1.86
N SER A 196 -21.26 -14.46 1.76
CA SER A 196 -22.33 -15.32 1.23
C SER A 196 -23.61 -15.25 2.06
N ARG A 197 -23.53 -15.36 3.39
CA ARG A 197 -24.71 -15.25 4.27
C ARG A 197 -25.33 -13.84 4.27
N ALA A 198 -24.53 -12.81 4.03
CA ALA A 198 -25.01 -11.45 3.87
C ALA A 198 -25.67 -11.19 2.50
N GLY A 199 -25.73 -12.20 1.61
CA GLY A 199 -26.33 -12.06 0.28
C GLY A 199 -25.54 -11.16 -0.68
N ARG A 200 -24.27 -10.88 -0.37
CA ARG A 200 -23.43 -9.94 -1.14
C ARG A 200 -22.80 -10.59 -2.36
N VAL A 201 -23.64 -11.08 -3.27
CA VAL A 201 -23.23 -11.87 -4.43
C VAL A 201 -22.32 -11.09 -5.37
N ALA A 202 -22.61 -9.80 -5.60
CA ALA A 202 -21.77 -8.95 -6.44
C ALA A 202 -20.32 -8.87 -5.94
N ASP A 203 -20.11 -8.82 -4.62
CA ASP A 203 -18.77 -8.80 -4.04
C ASP A 203 -18.07 -10.16 -4.20
N MET A 204 -18.80 -11.27 -4.05
CA MET A 204 -18.24 -12.60 -4.29
C MET A 204 -17.79 -12.78 -5.74
N VAL A 205 -18.60 -12.35 -6.71
CA VAL A 205 -18.25 -12.41 -8.13
C VAL A 205 -17.01 -11.55 -8.40
N ALA A 206 -17.00 -10.31 -7.92
CA ALA A 206 -15.88 -9.41 -8.14
C ALA A 206 -14.57 -9.90 -7.50
N VAL A 207 -14.63 -10.49 -6.30
CA VAL A 207 -13.46 -11.15 -5.67
C VAL A 207 -12.95 -12.30 -6.52
N GLY A 208 -13.88 -13.11 -7.05
CA GLY A 208 -13.55 -14.23 -7.93
C GLY A 208 -12.86 -13.79 -9.22
N ASP A 209 -13.36 -12.74 -9.86
CA ASP A 209 -12.77 -12.18 -11.07
C ASP A 209 -11.41 -11.52 -10.80
N ALA A 210 -11.31 -10.70 -9.76
CA ALA A 210 -10.06 -10.06 -9.37
C ALA A 210 -8.96 -11.08 -9.07
N SER A 211 -9.30 -12.20 -8.40
CA SER A 211 -8.33 -13.23 -7.98
C SER A 211 -7.54 -13.87 -9.14
N GLY A 212 -8.07 -13.84 -10.37
CA GLY A 212 -7.47 -14.51 -11.52
C GLY A 212 -7.31 -16.04 -11.37
N SER A 213 -7.87 -16.65 -10.32
CA SER A 213 -7.63 -18.05 -9.94
C SER A 213 -8.85 -18.91 -10.15
N GLN A 214 -8.75 -19.92 -11.04
CA GLN A 214 -9.84 -20.88 -11.28
C GLN A 214 -10.26 -21.63 -10.01
N ALA A 215 -9.33 -21.87 -9.08
CA ALA A 215 -9.64 -22.51 -7.81
C ALA A 215 -10.54 -21.62 -6.93
N VAL A 216 -10.23 -20.32 -6.83
CA VAL A 216 -11.05 -19.35 -6.09
C VAL A 216 -12.41 -19.20 -6.77
N LYS A 217 -12.44 -19.12 -8.11
CA LYS A 217 -13.69 -19.06 -8.86
C LYS A 217 -14.60 -20.27 -8.59
N THR A 218 -14.02 -21.46 -8.59
CA THR A 218 -14.71 -22.72 -8.27
C THR A 218 -15.26 -22.74 -6.84
N ILE A 219 -14.48 -22.26 -5.86
CA ILE A 219 -14.91 -22.17 -4.45
C ILE A 219 -16.13 -21.25 -4.33
N ILE A 220 -16.04 -20.06 -4.93
CA ILE A 220 -17.11 -19.07 -4.92
C ILE A 220 -18.37 -19.62 -5.60
N ALA A 221 -18.23 -20.28 -6.76
CA ALA A 221 -19.36 -20.88 -7.47
C ALA A 221 -20.09 -21.93 -6.61
N ARG A 222 -19.36 -22.76 -5.85
CA ARG A 222 -19.98 -23.71 -4.90
C ARG A 222 -20.73 -23.00 -3.79
N SER A 223 -20.13 -21.95 -3.22
CA SER A 223 -20.76 -21.16 -2.15
C SER A 223 -22.04 -20.47 -2.64
N LEU A 224 -22.00 -19.86 -3.83
CA LEU A 224 -23.18 -19.25 -4.45
C LEU A 224 -24.27 -20.28 -4.72
N ALA A 225 -23.94 -21.40 -5.37
CA ALA A 225 -24.91 -22.47 -5.63
C ALA A 225 -25.59 -23.01 -4.36
N SER A 226 -24.87 -23.02 -3.23
CA SER A 226 -25.41 -23.47 -1.94
C SER A 226 -26.27 -22.41 -1.24
N ALA A 227 -26.01 -21.13 -1.51
CA ALA A 227 -26.65 -20.01 -0.84
C ALA A 227 -27.90 -19.50 -1.57
N MET A 228 -28.09 -19.84 -2.84
CA MET A 228 -29.25 -19.40 -3.63
C MET A 228 -30.52 -20.13 -3.19
N PRO A 229 -31.46 -19.45 -2.52
CA PRO A 229 -32.77 -20.03 -2.23
C PRO A 229 -33.62 -19.86 -3.49
N GLU A 230 -33.99 -20.98 -4.11
CA GLU A 230 -34.89 -21.02 -5.28
C GLU A 230 -34.36 -20.28 -6.52
N SER A 231 -33.94 -21.06 -7.52
CA SER A 231 -33.33 -20.65 -8.78
C SER A 231 -34.21 -19.77 -9.71
N SER A 232 -35.27 -19.15 -9.21
CA SER A 232 -36.27 -18.39 -9.96
C SER A 232 -36.22 -16.88 -9.78
N ASP A 233 -35.41 -16.34 -8.87
CA ASP A 233 -35.34 -14.89 -8.65
C ASP A 233 -34.40 -14.19 -9.68
N PRO A 234 -34.91 -13.27 -10.53
CA PRO A 234 -34.13 -12.55 -11.53
C PRO A 234 -33.00 -11.69 -10.97
N SER A 235 -33.05 -11.31 -9.69
CA SER A 235 -32.02 -10.51 -9.03
C SER A 235 -30.68 -11.24 -8.88
N TYR A 236 -30.66 -12.57 -9.06
CA TYR A 236 -29.46 -13.41 -8.97
C TYR A 236 -28.85 -13.80 -10.33
N ARG A 237 -29.21 -13.11 -11.42
CA ARG A 237 -28.71 -13.43 -12.75
C ARG A 237 -27.17 -13.54 -12.82
N ALA A 238 -26.45 -12.60 -12.22
CA ALA A 238 -24.98 -12.63 -12.20
C ALA A 238 -24.42 -13.83 -11.43
N ALA A 239 -25.11 -14.26 -10.36
CA ALA A 239 -24.75 -15.46 -9.61
C ALA A 239 -24.90 -16.73 -10.46
N LEU A 240 -26.03 -16.84 -11.17
CA LEU A 240 -26.33 -17.96 -12.05
C LEU A 240 -25.35 -18.03 -13.22
N GLU A 241 -25.01 -16.89 -13.83
CA GLU A 241 -24.00 -16.83 -14.90
C GLU A 241 -22.64 -17.31 -14.36
N TYR A 242 -22.24 -16.83 -13.18
CA TYR A 242 -21.00 -17.24 -12.54
C TYR A 242 -20.96 -18.74 -12.20
N VAL A 243 -22.05 -19.30 -11.68
CA VAL A 243 -22.19 -20.73 -11.39
C VAL A 243 -22.17 -21.56 -12.68
N ALA A 244 -22.85 -21.10 -13.74
CA ALA A 244 -22.89 -21.78 -15.03
C ALA A 244 -21.51 -21.90 -15.70
N ASP A 245 -20.61 -20.96 -15.43
CA ASP A 245 -19.29 -20.88 -16.04
C ASP A 245 -18.20 -21.55 -15.19
N HIS A 246 -18.36 -21.60 -13.87
CA HIS A 246 -17.26 -21.98 -12.95
C HIS A 246 -17.58 -23.12 -11.98
N HIS A 247 -18.82 -23.61 -11.89
CA HIS A 247 -19.12 -24.72 -10.98
C HIS A 247 -18.51 -26.04 -11.49
N PRO A 248 -17.93 -26.90 -10.64
CA PRO A 248 -17.18 -28.08 -11.11
C PRO A 248 -18.09 -29.25 -11.54
N GLN A 249 -19.37 -29.23 -11.19
CA GLN A 249 -20.33 -30.27 -11.58
C GLN A 249 -21.19 -29.80 -12.75
N GLU A 250 -21.17 -30.54 -13.86
CA GLU A 250 -21.95 -30.21 -15.07
C GLU A 250 -23.46 -30.16 -14.82
N ALA A 251 -24.00 -31.02 -13.96
CA ALA A 251 -25.43 -31.02 -13.65
C ALA A 251 -25.89 -29.68 -13.07
N VAL A 252 -25.08 -29.08 -12.20
CA VAL A 252 -25.34 -27.76 -11.60
C VAL A 252 -25.16 -26.65 -12.62
N GLN A 253 -24.14 -26.72 -13.48
CA GLN A 253 -23.97 -25.76 -14.58
C GLN A 253 -25.18 -25.77 -15.52
N ARG A 254 -25.67 -26.95 -15.91
CA ARG A 254 -26.86 -27.09 -16.77
C ARG A 254 -28.11 -26.56 -16.10
N ALA A 255 -28.29 -26.82 -14.81
CA ALA A 255 -29.42 -26.27 -14.04
C ALA A 255 -29.37 -24.73 -14.01
N ALA A 256 -28.19 -24.14 -13.80
CA ALA A 256 -28.01 -22.69 -13.84
C ALA A 256 -28.27 -22.11 -15.24
N ARG A 257 -27.78 -22.74 -16.32
CA ARG A 257 -28.08 -22.33 -17.71
C ARG A 257 -29.57 -22.39 -18.03
N LYS A 258 -30.24 -23.47 -17.60
CA LYS A 258 -31.70 -23.61 -17.74
C LYS A 258 -32.45 -22.49 -17.01
N ALA A 259 -32.03 -22.13 -15.79
CA ALA A 259 -32.60 -21.01 -15.04
C ALA A 259 -32.37 -19.64 -15.73
N LEU A 260 -31.26 -19.50 -16.46
CA LEU A 260 -30.96 -18.33 -17.31
C LEU A 260 -31.71 -18.32 -18.65
N GLY A 261 -32.45 -19.39 -18.99
CA GLY A 261 -33.11 -19.56 -20.29
C GLY A 261 -32.15 -19.91 -21.45
N ARG A 262 -31.00 -20.53 -21.15
CA ARG A 262 -29.98 -20.99 -22.11
C ARG A 262 -29.87 -22.51 -22.17
#